data_AF-A0A2V9S3W1-F1
#
_entry.id   AF-A0A2V9S3W1-F1
#
_cell.length_a   1.000
_cell.length_b   1.000
_cell.length_c   1.000
_cell.angle_alpha   90.00
_cell.angle_beta   90.00
_cell.angle_gamma   90.00
#
_symmetry.space_group_name_H-M   'P 1'
#
loop_
_entity.id
_entity.type
_entity.pdbx_description
1 polymer ?
#
loop_
_entity_poly.entity_id
_entity_poly.type
_entity_poly.pdbx_seq_one_letter_code
_entity_poly.pdbx_strand_id
1 'polypeptide(L)'
;MHLPSIPKISSEAALDILGKWKDEKRRLHFRLFNQSDPQDFSCSGLGLIEEMTAYVLRIDNRNVKNIAAGELYGCLISLQRAHSFLLWDWRNVPPEEQAMKDALKNAYDLVLSIEFGSGARCDLCAAKSLIELGDLPDFIS
;
A
#
# COMPACT_ATOMS: atom_id res chain seq x y z
N MET A 1 23.82 -9.74 -11.73
CA MET A 1 23.01 -10.01 -10.52
C MET A 1 21.55 -10.02 -10.94
N HIS A 2 20.83 -11.11 -10.73
CA HIS A 2 19.39 -11.13 -10.91
C HIS A 2 18.76 -10.60 -9.64
N LEU A 3 18.11 -9.43 -9.72
CA LEU A 3 17.20 -8.98 -8.69
C LEU A 3 16.10 -10.03 -8.53
N PRO A 4 15.68 -10.41 -7.32
CA PRO A 4 14.53 -11.26 -7.16
C PRO A 4 13.33 -10.57 -7.83
N SER A 5 12.69 -11.25 -8.77
CA SER A 5 11.46 -10.75 -9.38
C SER A 5 10.40 -10.67 -8.30
N ILE A 6 9.88 -9.46 -8.05
CA ILE A 6 8.83 -9.24 -7.05
C ILE A 6 7.64 -10.14 -7.40
N PRO A 7 7.08 -10.89 -6.44
CA PRO A 7 5.98 -11.81 -6.71
C PRO A 7 4.75 -11.07 -7.26
N LYS A 8 4.39 -11.38 -8.51
CA LYS A 8 3.12 -10.99 -9.11
C LYS A 8 2.01 -11.92 -8.60
N ILE A 9 0.90 -11.35 -8.15
CA ILE A 9 -0.27 -12.09 -7.68
C ILE A 9 -1.47 -11.88 -8.62
N SER A 10 -2.46 -12.76 -8.52
CA SER A 10 -3.71 -12.61 -9.27
C SER A 10 -4.57 -11.49 -8.67
N SER A 11 -5.49 -10.96 -9.47
CA SER A 11 -6.48 -9.98 -9.00
C SER A 11 -7.37 -10.57 -7.90
N GLU A 12 -7.71 -11.85 -7.98
CA GLU A 12 -8.47 -12.57 -6.95
C GLU A 12 -7.72 -12.58 -5.61
N ALA A 13 -6.43 -12.95 -5.63
CA ALA A 13 -5.60 -12.94 -4.43
C ALA A 13 -5.44 -11.52 -3.84
N ALA A 14 -5.34 -10.50 -4.68
CA ALA A 14 -5.31 -9.10 -4.22
C ALA A 14 -6.63 -8.69 -3.56
N LEU A 15 -7.78 -9.08 -4.13
CA LEU A 15 -9.10 -8.81 -3.55
C LEU A 15 -9.30 -9.54 -2.22
N ASP A 16 -8.81 -10.77 -2.08
CA ASP A 16 -8.88 -11.52 -0.81
C ASP A 16 -8.08 -10.83 0.30
N ILE A 17 -6.87 -10.33 -0.03
CA ILE A 17 -6.04 -9.56 0.91
C ILE A 17 -6.78 -8.28 1.34
N LEU A 18 -7.30 -7.52 0.39
CA LEU A 18 -8.03 -6.28 0.65
C LEU A 18 -9.30 -6.54 1.47
N GLY A 19 -10.02 -7.61 1.18
CA GLY A 19 -11.21 -8.04 1.93
C GLY A 19 -10.88 -8.34 3.38
N LYS A 20 -9.82 -9.13 3.62
CA LYS A 20 -9.34 -9.42 4.97
C LYS A 20 -8.96 -8.15 5.73
N TRP A 21 -8.24 -7.22 5.10
CA TRP A 21 -7.87 -5.95 5.72
C TRP A 21 -9.07 -5.07 6.06
N LYS A 22 -10.09 -5.07 5.20
CA LYS A 22 -11.36 -4.37 5.44
C LYS A 22 -12.09 -4.96 6.64
N ASP A 23 -12.22 -6.28 6.69
CA ASP A 23 -12.92 -7.00 7.77
C ASP A 23 -12.22 -6.80 9.13
N GLU A 24 -10.89 -6.81 9.13
CA GLU A 24 -10.05 -6.52 10.29
C GLU A 24 -9.99 -5.03 10.65
N LYS A 25 -10.64 -4.15 9.87
CA LYS A 25 -10.60 -2.68 10.01
C LYS A 25 -9.18 -2.14 10.12
N ARG A 26 -8.28 -2.66 9.28
CA ARG A 26 -6.89 -2.26 9.28
C ARG A 26 -6.71 -0.87 8.71
N ARG A 27 -5.84 -0.10 9.38
CA ARG A 27 -5.34 1.17 8.86
C ARG A 27 -4.38 0.90 7.71
N LEU A 28 -4.66 1.50 6.57
CA LEU A 28 -3.82 1.42 5.37
C LEU A 28 -3.10 2.74 5.18
N HIS A 29 -1.77 2.66 5.08
CA HIS A 29 -0.96 3.70 4.48
C HIS A 29 -0.97 3.49 2.98
N PHE A 30 -1.52 4.42 2.22
CA PHE A 30 -1.46 4.42 0.76
C PHE A 30 -0.43 5.44 0.27
N ARG A 31 0.34 5.07 -0.74
CA ARG A 31 1.31 5.94 -1.42
C ARG A 31 1.05 5.89 -2.92
N LEU A 32 1.15 7.04 -3.57
CA LEU A 32 0.94 7.20 -5.00
C LEU A 32 2.24 7.67 -5.65
N PHE A 33 2.63 7.00 -6.72
CA PHE A 33 3.82 7.29 -7.50
C PHE A 33 3.40 7.63 -8.92
N ASN A 34 3.99 8.69 -9.47
CA ASN A 34 3.68 9.16 -10.83
C ASN A 34 4.61 8.49 -11.87
N GLN A 35 4.19 8.56 -13.12
CA GLN A 35 4.82 7.94 -14.29
C GLN A 35 6.24 8.46 -14.61
N SER A 36 6.53 9.73 -14.28
CA SER A 36 7.75 10.41 -14.75
C SER A 36 9.03 9.89 -14.11
N ASP A 37 8.94 9.50 -12.83
CA ASP A 37 9.99 8.81 -12.10
C ASP A 37 9.30 7.95 -11.03
N PRO A 38 9.38 6.61 -11.10
CA PRO A 38 8.80 5.73 -10.07
C PRO A 38 9.49 5.87 -8.70
N GLN A 39 10.59 6.62 -8.61
CA GLN A 39 11.19 7.07 -7.35
C GLN A 39 10.60 8.39 -6.87
N ASP A 40 9.98 9.20 -7.73
CA ASP A 40 9.28 10.43 -7.33
C ASP A 40 7.93 10.07 -6.70
N PHE A 41 7.96 10.05 -5.38
CA PHE A 41 6.78 10.05 -4.53
C PHE A 41 5.86 11.23 -4.87
N SER A 42 4.59 10.93 -5.21
CA SER A 42 3.62 11.98 -5.56
C SER A 42 2.80 12.43 -4.36
N CYS A 43 2.29 11.50 -3.56
CA CYS A 43 1.55 11.79 -2.33
C CYS A 43 1.23 10.53 -1.51
N SER A 44 0.88 10.73 -0.23
CA SER A 44 0.41 9.65 0.65
C SER A 44 -0.78 10.03 1.52
N GLY A 45 -1.37 9.02 2.12
CA GLY A 45 -2.34 9.19 3.19
C GLY A 45 -2.53 7.92 4.00
N LEU A 46 -3.23 8.06 5.11
CA LEU A 46 -3.63 6.97 6.00
C LEU A 46 -5.15 6.90 6.01
N GLY A 47 -5.76 5.72 5.94
CA GLY A 47 -7.21 5.58 6.02
C GLY A 47 -7.69 4.14 6.21
N LEU A 48 -9.00 3.95 6.16
CA LEU A 48 -9.66 2.65 6.18
C LEU A 48 -10.30 2.37 4.82
N ILE A 49 -10.49 1.09 4.49
CA ILE A 49 -11.27 0.68 3.32
C ILE A 49 -12.75 0.94 3.61
N GLU A 50 -13.31 1.99 3.00
CA GLU A 50 -14.73 2.34 3.11
C GLU A 50 -15.57 1.62 2.06
N GLU A 51 -15.02 1.42 0.88
CA GLU A 51 -15.70 0.78 -0.24
C GLU A 51 -14.74 -0.17 -0.95
N MET A 52 -15.24 -1.37 -1.25
CA MET A 52 -14.46 -2.37 -1.98
C MET A 52 -15.42 -3.18 -2.84
N THR A 53 -15.14 -3.18 -4.14
CA THR A 53 -15.74 -4.05 -5.14
C THR A 53 -14.62 -4.68 -5.97
N ALA A 54 -14.96 -5.55 -6.92
CA ALA A 54 -13.98 -6.07 -7.88
C ALA A 54 -13.34 -4.98 -8.77
N TYR A 55 -13.93 -3.78 -8.84
CA TYR A 55 -13.55 -2.73 -9.79
C TYR A 55 -12.96 -1.49 -9.13
N VAL A 56 -13.31 -1.25 -7.86
CA VAL A 56 -13.03 -0.01 -7.15
C VAL A 56 -12.67 -0.30 -5.70
N LEU A 57 -11.65 0.40 -5.23
CA LEU A 57 -11.26 0.48 -3.83
C LEU A 57 -11.26 1.95 -3.41
N ARG A 58 -12.00 2.28 -2.34
CA ARG A 58 -12.00 3.61 -1.73
C ARG A 58 -11.41 3.54 -0.33
N ILE A 59 -10.35 4.32 -0.11
CA ILE A 59 -9.73 4.50 1.19
C ILE A 59 -10.05 5.91 1.65
N ASP A 60 -10.53 6.07 2.89
CA ASP A 60 -10.89 7.37 3.44
C ASP A 60 -10.53 7.45 4.93
N ASN A 61 -10.26 8.66 5.42
CA ASN A 61 -10.00 8.93 6.83
C ASN A 61 -10.84 10.06 7.43
N ARG A 62 -11.72 10.71 6.64
CA ARG A 62 -12.47 11.90 7.07
C ARG A 62 -13.36 11.65 8.29
N ASN A 63 -13.76 10.41 8.50
CA ASN A 63 -14.61 10.00 9.62
C ASN A 63 -13.84 9.27 10.72
N VAL A 64 -12.52 9.13 10.60
CA VAL A 64 -11.71 8.34 11.54
C VAL A 64 -10.97 9.28 12.50
N LYS A 65 -11.45 9.33 13.74
CA LYS A 65 -10.77 10.07 14.81
C LYS A 65 -9.38 9.49 15.06
N ASN A 66 -8.42 10.37 15.34
CA ASN A 66 -7.03 10.04 15.69
C ASN A 66 -6.15 9.51 14.54
N ILE A 67 -6.56 9.54 13.26
CA ILE A 67 -5.60 9.34 12.16
C ILE A 67 -4.91 10.67 11.88
N ALA A 68 -3.59 10.74 12.08
CA ALA A 68 -2.79 11.85 11.56
C ALA A 68 -2.89 11.79 10.03
N ALA A 69 -3.43 12.85 9.42
CA ALA A 69 -3.58 12.92 7.98
C ALA A 69 -2.19 12.93 7.34
N GLY A 70 -1.96 12.06 6.34
CA GLY A 70 -0.96 12.37 5.32
C GLY A 70 -1.45 13.54 4.46
N GLU A 71 -0.82 13.76 3.31
CA GLU A 71 -1.21 14.85 2.40
C GLU A 71 -2.66 14.70 1.90
N LEU A 72 -3.18 13.47 1.85
CA LEU A 72 -4.52 13.16 1.39
C LEU A 72 -5.42 12.59 2.49
N TYR A 73 -6.68 13.03 2.47
CA TYR A 73 -7.75 12.49 3.32
C TYR A 73 -8.29 11.13 2.83
N GLY A 74 -7.85 10.68 1.66
CA GLY A 74 -8.31 9.43 1.06
C GLY A 74 -7.90 9.31 -0.40
N CYS A 75 -8.20 8.17 -0.99
CA CYS A 75 -7.96 7.91 -2.40
C CYS A 75 -9.02 6.96 -2.99
N LEU A 76 -9.17 7.03 -4.31
CA LEU A 76 -10.04 6.15 -5.10
C LEU A 76 -9.19 5.44 -6.14
N ILE A 77 -9.15 4.11 -6.08
CA ILE A 77 -8.29 3.27 -6.89
C ILE A 77 -9.18 2.41 -7.79
N SER A 78 -8.97 2.48 -9.11
CA SER A 78 -9.69 1.67 -10.09
C SER A 78 -8.98 0.33 -10.29
N LEU A 79 -9.42 -0.70 -9.57
CA LEU A 79 -8.91 -2.06 -9.69
C LEU A 79 -9.12 -2.66 -11.09
N GLN A 80 -10.18 -2.24 -11.80
CA GLN A 80 -10.42 -2.64 -13.19
C GLN A 80 -9.33 -2.17 -14.15
N ARG A 81 -8.68 -1.04 -13.85
CA ARG A 81 -7.61 -0.46 -14.67
C ARG A 81 -6.21 -0.91 -14.23
N ALA A 82 -6.11 -1.71 -13.17
CA ALA A 82 -4.85 -2.27 -12.72
C ALA A 82 -4.30 -3.23 -13.78
N HIS A 83 -3.05 -3.02 -14.15
CA HIS A 83 -2.30 -3.86 -15.06
C HIS A 83 -1.63 -5.03 -14.31
N SER A 84 -1.18 -4.79 -13.08
CA SER A 84 -0.48 -5.77 -12.27
C SER A 84 -0.74 -5.55 -10.78
N PHE A 85 -0.62 -6.63 -10.01
CA PHE A 85 -0.61 -6.62 -8.55
C PHE A 85 0.68 -7.30 -8.11
N LEU A 86 1.48 -6.62 -7.29
CA LEU A 86 2.72 -7.13 -6.74
C LEU A 86 2.61 -7.20 -5.21
N LEU A 87 3.19 -8.25 -4.62
CA LEU A 87 3.14 -8.47 -3.19
C LEU A 87 4.54 -8.43 -2.59
N TRP A 88 4.77 -7.48 -1.70
CA TRP A 88 6.01 -7.35 -0.95
C TRP A 88 5.86 -7.85 0.47
N ASP A 89 6.83 -8.65 0.89
CA ASP A 89 7.03 -9.18 2.24
C ASP A 89 8.50 -8.96 2.60
N TRP A 90 8.83 -8.75 3.88
CA TRP A 90 10.23 -8.55 4.31
C TRP A 90 11.21 -9.65 3.84
N ARG A 91 10.70 -10.84 3.49
CA ARG A 91 11.45 -11.97 2.95
C ARG A 91 11.83 -11.81 1.48
N ASN A 92 11.09 -11.02 0.71
CA ASN A 92 11.27 -10.84 -0.73
C ASN A 92 11.80 -9.46 -1.12
N VAL A 93 12.01 -8.56 -0.14
CA VAL A 93 12.70 -7.28 -0.36
C VAL A 93 14.16 -7.52 -0.73
N PRO A 94 14.68 -6.92 -1.81
CA PRO A 94 16.09 -6.99 -2.19
C PRO A 94 17.02 -6.51 -1.06
N PRO A 95 18.23 -7.08 -0.92
CA PRO A 95 19.17 -6.70 0.14
C PRO A 95 19.53 -5.21 0.18
N GLU A 96 19.51 -4.53 -0.96
CA GLU A 96 19.77 -3.11 -1.10
C GLU A 96 18.66 -2.21 -0.51
N GLU A 97 17.44 -2.72 -0.35
CA GLU A 97 16.30 -1.98 0.19
C GLU A 97 16.08 -2.24 1.69
N GLN A 98 17.16 -2.12 2.47
CA GLN A 98 17.15 -2.43 3.90
C GLN A 98 16.10 -1.64 4.69
N ALA A 99 15.87 -0.36 4.33
CA ALA A 99 14.84 0.47 4.97
C ALA A 99 13.42 -0.08 4.75
N MET A 100 13.10 -0.56 3.54
CA MET A 100 11.82 -1.19 3.24
C MET A 100 11.65 -2.50 4.01
N LYS A 101 12.73 -3.28 4.09
CA LYS A 101 12.75 -4.54 4.85
C LYS A 101 12.47 -4.31 6.33
N ASP A 102 13.09 -3.31 6.93
CA ASP A 102 12.89 -2.98 8.34
C ASP A 102 11.48 -2.42 8.61
N ALA A 103 10.94 -1.59 7.70
CA ALA A 103 9.56 -1.12 7.80
C ALA A 103 8.53 -2.26 7.64
N LEU A 104 8.73 -3.23 6.74
CA LEU A 104 7.89 -4.44 6.65
C LEU A 104 8.08 -5.39 7.83
N LYS A 105 9.27 -5.43 8.44
CA LYS A 105 9.47 -6.27 9.62
C LYS A 105 8.79 -5.67 10.85
N ASN A 106 8.90 -4.37 11.02
CA ASN A 106 8.53 -3.70 12.26
C ASN A 106 7.15 -3.05 12.20
N ALA A 107 6.74 -2.51 11.04
CA ALA A 107 5.58 -1.62 10.94
C ALA A 107 4.38 -2.15 10.14
N TYR A 108 4.62 -2.88 9.07
CA TYR A 108 3.58 -3.31 8.13
C TYR A 108 3.62 -4.83 7.96
N ASP A 109 2.50 -5.50 7.72
CA ASP A 109 2.56 -6.95 7.48
C ASP A 109 3.07 -7.28 6.07
N LEU A 110 2.62 -6.50 5.08
CA LEU A 110 2.95 -6.64 3.66
C LEU A 110 2.64 -5.33 2.92
N VAL A 111 3.19 -5.16 1.73
CA VAL A 111 2.79 -4.11 0.77
C VAL A 111 2.11 -4.75 -0.42
N LEU A 112 0.92 -4.29 -0.75
CA LEU A 112 0.24 -4.59 -2.00
C LEU A 112 0.46 -3.41 -2.96
N SER A 113 1.28 -3.62 -4.00
CA SER A 113 1.47 -2.63 -5.07
C SER A 113 0.50 -2.90 -6.21
N ILE A 114 -0.18 -1.85 -6.64
CA ILE A 114 -1.14 -1.85 -7.75
C ILE A 114 -0.53 -1.00 -8.86
N GLU A 115 -0.17 -1.63 -9.97
CA GLU A 115 0.44 -0.93 -11.11
C GLU A 115 -0.59 -0.70 -12.20
N PHE A 116 -0.50 0.44 -12.87
CA PHE A 116 -1.40 0.84 -13.95
C PHE A 116 -0.68 0.84 -15.28
N GLY A 117 -1.41 0.61 -16.38
CA GLY A 117 -0.84 0.68 -17.73
C GLY A 117 -0.29 2.07 -18.10
N SER A 118 -0.60 3.10 -17.33
CA SER A 118 0.00 4.43 -17.45
C SER A 118 1.38 4.55 -16.80
N GLY A 119 1.89 3.50 -16.14
CA GLY A 119 3.13 3.57 -15.35
C GLY A 119 2.95 4.16 -13.95
N ALA A 120 1.75 4.58 -13.57
CA ALA A 120 1.45 4.95 -12.19
C ALA A 120 1.44 3.72 -11.27
N ARG A 121 1.78 3.90 -9.99
CA ARG A 121 1.73 2.85 -8.97
C ARG A 121 1.06 3.36 -7.70
N CYS A 122 0.24 2.51 -7.08
CA CYS A 122 -0.24 2.71 -5.73
C CYS A 122 0.25 1.60 -4.83
N ASP A 123 0.95 1.95 -3.74
CA ASP A 123 1.36 1.01 -2.71
C ASP A 123 0.43 1.12 -1.51
N LEU A 124 -0.10 -0.03 -1.08
CA LEU A 124 -0.96 -0.15 0.09
C LEU A 124 -0.25 -0.97 1.17
N CYS A 125 0.02 -0.34 2.31
CA CYS A 125 0.69 -0.96 3.44
C CYS A 125 -0.30 -1.04 4.62
N ALA A 126 -0.66 -2.25 5.05
CA ALA A 126 -1.50 -2.40 6.24
C ALA A 126 -0.64 -2.37 7.50
N ALA A 127 -0.91 -1.40 8.38
CA ALA A 127 -0.19 -1.25 9.65
C ALA A 127 -0.49 -2.44 10.58
N LYS A 128 0.53 -2.89 11.32
CA LYS A 128 0.34 -3.85 12.42
C LYS A 128 -0.45 -3.17 13.54
N SER A 129 -1.38 -3.90 14.18
CA SER A 129 -2.33 -3.32 15.15
C SER A 129 -1.69 -2.73 16.43
N LEU A 130 -0.38 -2.90 16.61
CA LEU A 130 0.35 -2.54 17.83
C LEU A 130 1.09 -1.18 17.74
N ILE A 131 1.01 -0.47 16.62
CA ILE A 131 1.81 0.75 16.41
C ILE A 131 0.95 1.98 16.61
N GLU A 132 1.36 2.82 17.55
CA GLU A 132 0.80 4.16 17.69
C GLU A 132 1.18 5.00 16.48
N LEU A 133 0.21 5.77 15.98
CA LEU A 133 0.27 6.43 14.66
C LEU A 133 1.42 7.44 14.49
N GLY A 134 2.01 7.92 15.59
CA GLY A 134 3.16 8.82 15.55
C GLY A 134 4.49 8.12 15.19
N ASP A 135 4.52 6.79 15.20
CA ASP A 135 5.73 5.98 15.06
C ASP A 135 5.76 5.15 13.78
N LEU A 136 4.82 5.36 12.85
CA LEU A 136 4.89 4.68 11.56
C LEU A 136 6.11 5.20 10.80
N PRO A 137 7.08 4.35 10.44
CA PRO A 137 8.22 4.78 9.68
C PRO A 137 7.73 5.25 8.31
N ASP A 138 8.12 6.47 7.95
CA ASP A 138 8.15 6.87 6.55
C ASP A 138 9.13 5.92 5.86
N PHE A 139 8.65 5.23 4.83
CA PHE A 139 9.53 4.59 3.87
C PHE A 139 10.26 5.74 3.19
N ILE A 140 11.47 6.02 3.67
CA ILE A 140 12.29 7.18 3.34
C ILE A 140 12.28 7.42 1.83
N SER A 141 12.02 8.69 1.49
CA SER A 141 12.20 9.38 0.21
C SER A 141 13.45 8.99 -0.55
#